data_AF-A0A8H5T5D5-F1
#
_entry.id   AF-A0A8H5T5D5-F1
#
_cell.length_a   1.000
_cell.length_b   1.000
_cell.length_c   1.000
_cell.angle_alpha   90.00
_cell.angle_beta   90.00
_cell.angle_gamma   90.00
#
_symmetry.space_group_name_H-M   'P 1'
#
loop_
_entity.id
_entity.type
_entity.pdbx_description
1 polymer ?
#
loop_
_entity_poly.entity_id
_entity_poly.type
_entity_poly.pdbx_seq_one_letter_code
_entity_poly.pdbx_strand_id
1 'polypeptide(L)'
;MFSSRIMKPFSSQADAAMGKTWKEERDAQAVKVTLLNQSLQDTKTFPQFARLPPELREQIWEECLIRERMISINLVEHHGSPRLYTAIPKEEKVISKLFRINTESRSCALRFYRVQMPCRYRRVGGMSEEGILYLNPDIDVFNIHAGTWKAFALFANEVWARDKEHFGLANLALEWDSTFLDDQEPQTSPLLCQTLSRLRKVVFILPDAGISSTLQFRHGLFSHGRHHIPVWTPSPYFDTMSKDPRLFEGHDPNIMFYHSGKTTTYKRWFNKIAQCGTQHHPDFQYQIMLCRERNERRQGDLWKTINRGQAIELSSKDHEWRNWVANEECGEFKLSGNGPQEIMEIKPPLVFGFWLFNIQPDELVRLANRKLVRLKPQLCLSHLPG
;
A
#
# COMPACT_ATOMS: atom_id res chain seq x y z
N MET A 1 49.95 23.99 -36.11
CA MET A 1 50.72 23.00 -35.34
C MET A 1 49.90 22.60 -34.13
N PHE A 2 49.16 21.51 -34.21
CA PHE A 2 48.41 20.93 -33.10
C PHE A 2 49.32 19.96 -32.34
N SER A 3 49.45 20.13 -31.03
CA SER A 3 50.16 19.20 -30.13
C SER A 3 49.14 18.31 -29.43
N SER A 4 49.24 17.00 -29.69
CA SER A 4 48.44 15.95 -29.09
C SER A 4 49.01 15.56 -27.72
N ARG A 5 48.24 15.75 -26.65
CA ARG A 5 48.51 15.10 -25.36
C ARG A 5 47.83 13.75 -25.31
N ILE A 6 48.64 12.71 -25.30
CA ILE A 6 48.28 11.31 -25.10
C ILE A 6 47.78 11.13 -23.66
N MET A 7 46.51 10.74 -23.50
CA MET A 7 46.00 10.20 -22.23
C MET A 7 46.64 8.83 -21.99
N LYS A 8 47.30 8.65 -20.85
CA LYS A 8 47.69 7.33 -20.34
C LYS A 8 46.45 6.63 -19.77
N PRO A 9 46.30 5.30 -19.94
CA PRO A 9 45.19 4.56 -19.34
C PRO A 9 45.36 4.49 -17.81
N PHE A 10 44.26 4.71 -17.09
CA PHE A 10 44.16 4.50 -15.65
C PHE A 10 44.31 3.00 -15.30
N SER A 11 44.87 2.74 -14.11
CA SER A 11 45.25 1.44 -13.56
C SER A 11 44.06 0.50 -13.32
N SER A 12 44.16 -0.74 -13.83
CA SER A 12 43.15 -1.80 -13.73
C SER A 12 42.97 -2.43 -12.34
N GLN A 13 43.83 -2.08 -11.36
CA GLN A 13 43.75 -2.66 -10.00
C GLN A 13 42.75 -1.93 -9.09
N ALA A 14 42.48 -0.64 -9.32
CA ALA A 14 41.51 0.12 -8.52
C ALA A 14 40.06 -0.33 -8.83
N ASP A 15 39.75 -0.62 -10.09
CA ASP A 15 38.43 -1.09 -10.53
C ASP A 15 38.13 -2.51 -10.02
N ALA A 16 39.14 -3.37 -9.91
CA ALA A 16 38.99 -4.73 -9.38
C ALA A 16 38.81 -4.76 -7.84
N ALA A 17 39.50 -3.87 -7.12
CA ALA A 17 39.35 -3.72 -5.67
C ALA A 17 37.98 -3.11 -5.32
N MET A 18 37.57 -2.04 -6.02
CA MET A 18 36.22 -1.51 -5.93
C MET A 18 35.19 -2.61 -6.25
N GLY A 19 35.33 -3.33 -7.36
CA GLY A 19 34.36 -4.35 -7.80
C GLY A 19 34.08 -5.47 -6.79
N LYS A 20 35.06 -5.79 -5.93
CA LYS A 20 34.88 -6.75 -4.81
C LYS A 20 34.06 -6.16 -3.67
N THR A 21 34.39 -4.95 -3.20
CA THR A 21 33.60 -4.24 -2.17
C THR A 21 32.18 -3.95 -2.63
N TRP A 22 31.99 -3.59 -3.91
CA TRP A 22 30.66 -3.39 -4.52
C TRP A 22 29.78 -4.64 -4.46
N LYS A 23 30.35 -5.83 -4.69
CA LYS A 23 29.61 -7.08 -4.63
C LYS A 23 29.21 -7.41 -3.20
N GLU A 24 30.12 -7.24 -2.25
CA GLU A 24 29.90 -7.52 -0.82
C GLU A 24 28.84 -6.57 -0.20
N GLU A 25 28.88 -5.27 -0.51
CA GLU A 25 27.91 -4.29 -0.02
C GLU A 25 26.52 -4.46 -0.66
N ARG A 26 26.46 -4.75 -1.96
CA ARG A 26 25.23 -5.10 -2.66
C ARG A 26 24.59 -6.35 -2.06
N ASP A 27 25.39 -7.37 -1.80
CA ASP A 27 24.90 -8.62 -1.23
C ASP A 27 24.45 -8.41 0.24
N ALA A 28 25.14 -7.56 1.03
CA ALA A 28 24.72 -7.19 2.39
C ALA A 28 23.41 -6.38 2.44
N GLN A 29 23.21 -5.44 1.51
CA GLN A 29 21.96 -4.66 1.43
C GLN A 29 20.80 -5.48 0.87
N ALA A 30 21.06 -6.37 -0.08
CA ALA A 30 20.08 -7.36 -0.54
C ALA A 30 19.67 -8.30 0.61
N VAL A 31 20.60 -8.67 1.49
CA VAL A 31 20.32 -9.40 2.73
C VAL A 31 19.46 -8.56 3.68
N LYS A 32 19.72 -7.24 3.83
CA LYS A 32 18.91 -6.35 4.70
C LYS A 32 17.49 -6.11 4.19
N VAL A 33 17.30 -5.94 2.89
CA VAL A 33 15.96 -5.88 2.26
C VAL A 33 15.25 -7.23 2.32
N THR A 34 16.02 -8.32 2.19
CA THR A 34 15.51 -9.68 2.41
C THR A 34 15.10 -9.88 3.87
N LEU A 35 15.83 -9.33 4.86
CA LEU A 35 15.49 -9.40 6.29
C LEU A 35 14.18 -8.68 6.62
N LEU A 36 13.93 -7.53 6.01
CA LEU A 36 12.70 -6.75 6.22
C LEU A 36 11.50 -7.26 5.40
N ASN A 37 11.76 -8.05 4.34
CA ASN A 37 10.74 -8.69 3.51
C ASN A 37 11.02 -10.20 3.42
N GLN A 38 11.29 -10.87 4.54
CA GLN A 38 11.58 -12.30 4.53
C GLN A 38 10.31 -13.04 4.11
N SER A 39 10.33 -13.64 2.92
CA SER A 39 9.54 -14.86 2.73
C SER A 39 10.30 -15.97 3.45
N LEU A 40 9.59 -16.71 4.30
CA LEU A 40 10.01 -18.04 4.72
C LEU A 40 10.40 -18.80 3.45
N GLN A 41 11.59 -19.42 3.42
CA GLN A 41 11.98 -20.26 2.30
C GLN A 41 10.93 -21.37 2.14
N ASP A 42 10.48 -21.60 0.92
CA ASP A 42 9.54 -22.67 0.55
C ASP A 42 10.22 -24.03 0.76
N THR A 43 10.33 -24.47 2.01
CA THR A 43 10.59 -25.87 2.33
C THR A 43 9.34 -26.64 1.95
N LYS A 44 9.39 -27.31 0.78
CA LYS A 44 8.25 -27.97 0.12
C LYS A 44 7.56 -29.09 0.91
N THR A 45 7.90 -29.30 2.17
CA THR A 45 7.15 -30.16 3.11
C THR A 45 7.61 -29.83 4.52
N PHE A 46 6.69 -29.51 5.43
CA PHE A 46 6.92 -29.54 6.87
C PHE A 46 6.28 -30.82 7.41
N PRO A 47 6.95 -31.99 7.28
CA PRO A 47 6.36 -33.29 7.65
C PRO A 47 5.99 -33.37 9.13
N GLN A 48 6.58 -32.50 9.96
CA GLN A 48 6.24 -32.34 11.37
C GLN A 48 4.86 -31.72 11.59
N PHE A 49 4.32 -30.96 10.63
CA PHE A 49 3.00 -30.33 10.76
C PHE A 49 1.93 -31.38 11.09
N ALA A 50 1.90 -32.47 10.33
CA ALA A 50 0.91 -33.53 10.48
C ALA A 50 1.04 -34.31 11.80
N ARG A 51 2.16 -34.17 12.53
CA ARG A 51 2.37 -34.79 13.84
C ARG A 51 1.83 -33.95 14.99
N LEU A 52 1.48 -32.69 14.74
CA LEU A 52 0.87 -31.82 15.74
C LEU A 52 -0.56 -32.28 16.05
N PRO A 53 -1.01 -32.16 17.31
CA PRO A 53 -2.42 -32.28 17.67
C PRO A 53 -3.32 -31.45 16.73
N PRO A 54 -4.52 -31.95 16.37
CA PRO A 54 -5.44 -31.22 15.49
C PRO A 54 -5.70 -29.78 15.92
N GLU A 55 -5.81 -29.54 17.23
CA GLU A 55 -6.09 -28.23 17.80
C GLU A 55 -4.97 -27.23 17.50
N LEU A 56 -3.70 -27.66 17.59
CA LEU A 56 -2.55 -26.81 17.26
C LEU A 56 -2.46 -26.55 15.75
N ARG A 57 -2.80 -27.54 14.91
CA ARG A 57 -2.82 -27.35 13.46
C ARG A 57 -3.89 -26.33 13.05
N GLU A 58 -5.07 -26.42 13.64
CA GLU A 58 -6.16 -25.47 13.41
C GLU A 58 -5.77 -24.05 13.84
N GLN A 59 -5.19 -23.88 15.03
CA GLN A 59 -4.66 -22.59 15.48
C GLN A 59 -3.63 -22.01 14.52
N ILE A 60 -2.69 -22.83 14.03
CA ILE A 60 -1.68 -22.35 13.06
C ILE A 60 -2.37 -21.87 11.77
N TRP A 61 -3.40 -22.56 11.29
CA TRP A 61 -4.14 -22.12 10.11
C TRP A 61 -4.91 -20.82 10.33
N GLU A 62 -5.51 -20.65 11.51
CA GLU A 62 -6.22 -19.43 11.89
C GLU A 62 -5.25 -18.24 12.00
N GLU A 63 -4.11 -18.42 12.66
CA GLU A 63 -3.05 -17.39 12.75
C GLU A 63 -2.48 -17.01 11.38
N CYS A 64 -2.45 -17.95 10.43
CA CYS A 64 -2.05 -17.64 9.05
C CYS A 64 -3.06 -16.75 8.31
N LEU A 65 -4.32 -16.70 8.76
CA LEU A 65 -5.41 -15.94 8.14
C LEU A 65 -5.60 -14.56 8.76
N ILE A 66 -5.27 -14.39 10.05
CA ILE A 66 -5.40 -13.12 10.79
C ILE A 66 -4.31 -12.15 10.30
N ARG A 67 -4.55 -11.55 9.14
CA ARG A 67 -3.71 -10.51 8.57
C ARG A 67 -4.57 -9.42 7.97
N GLU A 68 -4.13 -8.18 8.13
CA GLU A 68 -4.78 -7.06 7.49
C GLU A 68 -4.61 -7.18 5.97
N ARG A 69 -5.69 -6.90 5.24
CA ARG A 69 -5.64 -6.83 3.79
C ARG A 69 -6.42 -5.67 3.22
N MET A 70 -5.84 -5.02 2.22
CA MET A 70 -6.48 -4.01 1.39
C MET A 70 -6.83 -4.63 0.05
N ILE A 71 -8.12 -4.72 -0.27
CA ILE A 71 -8.61 -5.33 -1.50
C ILE A 71 -9.11 -4.22 -2.42
N SER A 72 -8.49 -4.09 -3.59
CA SER A 72 -8.92 -3.10 -4.57
C SER A 72 -9.91 -3.72 -5.56
N ILE A 73 -11.12 -3.16 -5.64
CA ILE A 73 -12.21 -3.70 -6.46
C ILE A 73 -12.70 -2.62 -7.41
N ASN A 74 -12.73 -2.92 -8.70
CA ASN A 74 -13.41 -2.10 -9.69
C ASN A 74 -14.83 -2.64 -9.92
N LEU A 75 -15.84 -1.80 -9.72
CA LEU A 75 -17.24 -2.09 -9.99
C LEU A 75 -17.58 -1.56 -11.38
N VAL A 76 -17.71 -2.47 -12.35
CA VAL A 76 -18.15 -2.13 -13.70
C VAL A 76 -19.66 -2.19 -13.75
N GLU A 77 -20.30 -1.04 -13.93
CA GLU A 77 -21.76 -0.92 -13.99
C GLU A 77 -22.33 -1.41 -15.32
N HIS A 78 -23.52 -2.01 -15.27
CA HIS A 78 -24.26 -2.48 -16.43
C HIS A 78 -25.58 -1.74 -16.53
N HIS A 79 -25.83 -1.04 -17.64
CA HIS A 79 -27.11 -0.43 -17.91
C HIS A 79 -28.07 -1.46 -18.53
N GLY A 80 -29.28 -1.60 -17.97
CA GLY A 80 -30.32 -2.49 -18.50
C GLY A 80 -30.15 -3.98 -18.20
N SER A 81 -29.16 -4.37 -17.39
CA SER A 81 -28.97 -5.74 -16.91
C SER A 81 -29.68 -5.96 -15.56
N PRO A 82 -30.21 -7.17 -15.27
CA PRO A 82 -30.70 -7.52 -13.93
C PRO A 82 -29.61 -7.39 -12.86
N ARG A 83 -28.34 -7.61 -13.25
CA ARG A 83 -27.17 -7.42 -12.40
C ARG A 83 -26.52 -6.08 -12.74
N LEU A 84 -26.67 -5.12 -11.83
CA LEU A 84 -26.29 -3.72 -12.05
C LEU A 84 -24.79 -3.46 -12.07
N TYR A 85 -23.96 -4.40 -11.60
CA TYR A 85 -22.51 -4.28 -11.66
C TYR A 85 -21.79 -5.64 -11.73
N THR A 86 -20.52 -5.62 -12.11
CA THR A 86 -19.57 -6.73 -11.94
C THR A 86 -18.37 -6.25 -11.13
N ALA A 87 -18.07 -6.98 -10.06
CA ALA A 87 -16.86 -6.77 -9.28
C ALA A 87 -15.64 -7.38 -10.00
N ILE A 88 -14.61 -6.57 -10.20
CA ILE A 88 -13.33 -6.94 -10.82
C ILE A 88 -12.21 -6.57 -9.84
N PRO A 89 -11.65 -7.53 -9.09
CA PRO A 89 -10.47 -7.27 -8.27
C PRO A 89 -9.32 -6.75 -9.15
N LYS A 90 -8.59 -5.72 -8.70
CA LYS A 90 -7.42 -5.22 -9.43
C LYS A 90 -6.29 -6.25 -9.42
N GLU A 91 -6.18 -7.02 -8.35
CA GLU A 91 -5.15 -8.03 -8.17
C GLU A 91 -5.54 -9.37 -8.83
N GLU A 92 -4.60 -9.99 -9.53
CA GLU A 92 -4.87 -11.18 -10.35
C GLU A 92 -5.39 -12.38 -9.51
N LYS A 93 -5.00 -12.49 -8.24
CA LYS A 93 -5.46 -13.55 -7.30
C LYS A 93 -5.41 -13.10 -5.83
N VAL A 94 -6.50 -12.52 -5.33
CA VAL A 94 -6.71 -12.21 -3.89
C VAL A 94 -7.05 -13.48 -3.06
N ILE A 95 -7.01 -14.65 -3.69
CA ILE A 95 -7.39 -15.92 -3.05
C ILE A 95 -6.27 -16.40 -2.12
N SER A 96 -6.60 -16.66 -0.86
CA SER A 96 -5.66 -17.24 0.10
C SER A 96 -5.05 -18.55 -0.40
N LYS A 97 -3.73 -18.71 -0.20
CA LYS A 97 -3.03 -19.96 -0.54
C LYS A 97 -3.59 -21.16 0.25
N LEU A 98 -4.19 -20.93 1.42
CA LEU A 98 -4.74 -21.97 2.29
C LEU A 98 -5.87 -22.79 1.64
N PHE A 99 -6.57 -22.24 0.64
CA PHE A 99 -7.58 -22.99 -0.12
C PHE A 99 -7.00 -24.19 -0.90
N ARG A 100 -5.68 -24.20 -1.14
CA ARG A 100 -4.99 -25.16 -2.02
C ARG A 100 -4.11 -26.17 -1.27
N ILE A 101 -3.89 -26.00 0.03
CA ILE A 101 -2.94 -26.83 0.79
C ILE A 101 -3.55 -28.19 1.11
N ASN A 102 -4.58 -28.24 1.95
CA ASN A 102 -5.29 -29.47 2.30
C ASN A 102 -6.75 -29.18 2.69
N THR A 103 -7.50 -30.20 3.12
CA THR A 103 -8.90 -30.05 3.53
C THR A 103 -9.06 -29.23 4.81
N GLU A 104 -8.18 -29.40 5.79
CA GLU A 104 -8.22 -28.68 7.06
C GLU A 104 -7.98 -27.18 6.87
N SER A 105 -6.92 -26.81 6.13
CA SER A 105 -6.60 -25.42 5.83
C SER A 105 -7.70 -24.74 5.01
N ARG A 106 -8.33 -25.48 4.10
CA ARG A 106 -9.47 -25.00 3.29
C ARG A 106 -10.69 -24.74 4.18
N SER A 107 -11.00 -25.66 5.10
CA SER A 107 -12.10 -25.47 6.04
C SER A 107 -11.87 -24.24 6.92
N CYS A 108 -10.66 -24.05 7.45
CA CYS A 108 -10.31 -22.85 8.23
C CYS A 108 -10.50 -21.58 7.39
N ALA A 109 -9.98 -21.55 6.15
CA ALA A 109 -10.13 -20.41 5.25
C ALA A 109 -11.61 -20.10 4.92
N LEU A 110 -12.45 -21.13 4.72
CA LEU A 110 -13.89 -20.95 4.46
C LEU A 110 -14.66 -20.39 5.66
N ARG A 111 -14.25 -20.73 6.90
CA ARG A 111 -14.84 -20.14 8.11
C ARG A 111 -14.41 -18.69 8.28
N PHE A 112 -13.14 -18.39 8.01
CA PHE A 112 -12.58 -17.05 8.13
C PHE A 112 -13.15 -16.08 7.07
N TYR A 113 -13.19 -16.49 5.80
CA TYR A 113 -13.76 -15.69 4.72
C TYR A 113 -15.27 -15.92 4.59
N ARG A 114 -16.02 -15.33 5.53
CA ARG A 114 -17.47 -15.53 5.70
C ARG A 114 -18.29 -15.12 4.48
N VAL A 115 -17.81 -14.18 3.68
CA VAL A 115 -18.55 -13.65 2.53
C VAL A 115 -17.92 -14.11 1.21
N GLN A 116 -18.75 -14.63 0.32
CA GLN A 116 -18.35 -15.08 -1.02
C GLN A 116 -19.10 -14.24 -2.06
N MET A 117 -18.36 -13.47 -2.85
CA MET A 117 -18.89 -12.58 -3.88
C MET A 117 -18.52 -13.08 -5.28
N PRO A 118 -19.48 -13.23 -6.22
CA PRO A 118 -19.15 -13.56 -7.59
C PRO A 118 -18.42 -12.38 -8.26
N CYS A 119 -17.25 -12.62 -8.84
CA CYS A 119 -16.40 -11.61 -9.46
C CYS A 119 -15.86 -12.07 -10.82
N ARG A 120 -15.20 -11.17 -11.54
CA ARG A 120 -14.40 -11.52 -12.73
C ARG A 120 -12.94 -11.16 -12.50
N TYR A 121 -12.06 -12.15 -12.62
CA TYR A 121 -10.62 -11.93 -12.57
C TYR A 121 -10.11 -11.58 -13.97
N ARG A 122 -9.19 -10.61 -14.06
CA ARG A 122 -8.50 -10.27 -15.30
C ARG A 122 -7.28 -11.19 -15.45
N ARG A 123 -7.22 -12.02 -16.49
CA ARG A 123 -6.01 -12.79 -16.81
C ARG A 123 -5.04 -11.98 -17.66
N VAL A 124 -3.76 -12.36 -17.60
CA VAL A 124 -2.75 -11.99 -18.60
C VAL A 124 -3.28 -12.34 -20.00
N GLY A 125 -3.28 -11.37 -20.91
CA GLY A 125 -3.86 -11.51 -22.25
C GLY A 125 -5.31 -11.00 -22.40
N GLY A 126 -5.89 -10.40 -21.36
CA GLY A 126 -7.15 -9.66 -21.44
C GLY A 126 -8.42 -10.49 -21.33
N MET A 127 -8.32 -11.82 -21.28
CA MET A 127 -9.49 -12.68 -21.03
C MET A 127 -9.93 -12.58 -19.56
N SER A 128 -11.23 -12.36 -19.34
CA SER A 128 -11.82 -12.37 -18.00
C SER A 128 -12.32 -13.76 -17.63
N GLU A 129 -12.05 -14.23 -16.42
CA GLU A 129 -12.54 -15.49 -15.88
C GLU A 129 -13.51 -15.24 -14.73
N GLU A 130 -14.62 -15.98 -14.70
CA GLU A 130 -15.54 -15.93 -13.57
C GLU A 130 -14.91 -16.58 -12.33
N GLY A 131 -15.11 -15.98 -11.17
CA GLY A 131 -14.57 -16.50 -9.94
C GLY A 131 -15.33 -16.03 -8.72
N ILE A 132 -14.81 -16.42 -7.56
CA ILE A 132 -15.33 -16.04 -6.25
C ILE A 132 -14.26 -15.18 -5.56
N LEU A 133 -14.69 -14.03 -5.07
CA LEU A 133 -13.94 -13.18 -4.17
C LEU A 133 -14.36 -13.53 -2.73
N TYR A 134 -13.38 -14.01 -1.97
CA TYR A 134 -13.54 -14.41 -0.57
C TYR A 134 -13.20 -13.24 0.34
N LEU A 135 -14.17 -12.82 1.15
CA LEU A 135 -14.14 -11.61 1.97
C LEU A 135 -14.33 -11.94 3.46
N ASN A 136 -13.59 -11.24 4.30
CA ASN A 136 -13.80 -11.16 5.74
C ASN A 136 -14.13 -9.69 6.08
N PRO A 137 -15.43 -9.33 6.17
CA PRO A 137 -15.83 -7.93 6.26
C PRO A 137 -15.37 -7.20 7.53
N ASP A 138 -14.95 -7.94 8.57
CA ASP A 138 -14.44 -7.38 9.83
C ASP A 138 -13.01 -6.81 9.68
N ILE A 139 -12.14 -7.52 8.96
CA ILE A 139 -10.70 -7.21 8.87
C ILE A 139 -10.34 -6.54 7.55
N ASP A 140 -11.06 -6.87 6.46
CA ASP A 140 -10.73 -6.38 5.13
C ASP A 140 -10.97 -4.88 4.99
N VAL A 141 -10.02 -4.18 4.39
CA VAL A 141 -10.15 -2.79 3.94
C VAL A 141 -10.45 -2.78 2.44
N PHE A 142 -11.58 -2.21 2.06
CA PHE A 142 -12.06 -2.23 0.68
C PHE A 142 -11.68 -0.93 -0.02
N ASN A 143 -10.79 -0.99 -1.02
CA ASN A 143 -10.54 0.13 -1.93
C ASN A 143 -11.47 -0.02 -3.15
N ILE A 144 -12.60 0.70 -3.16
CA ILE A 144 -13.63 0.52 -4.20
C ILE A 144 -13.54 1.61 -5.24
N HIS A 145 -13.45 1.20 -6.50
CA HIS A 145 -13.60 2.07 -7.66
C HIS A 145 -14.98 1.82 -8.26
N ALA A 146 -15.83 2.84 -8.26
CA ALA A 146 -17.16 2.79 -8.83
C ALA A 146 -17.42 4.04 -9.67
N GLY A 147 -18.30 3.93 -10.67
CA GLY A 147 -18.77 5.09 -11.42
C GLY A 147 -19.72 5.95 -10.59
N THR A 148 -20.56 5.32 -9.77
CA THR A 148 -21.64 5.96 -9.01
C THR A 148 -21.71 5.51 -7.55
N TRP A 149 -22.36 6.33 -6.72
CA TRP A 149 -22.69 5.96 -5.34
C TRP A 149 -23.66 4.77 -5.27
N LYS A 150 -24.56 4.66 -6.26
CA LYS A 150 -25.51 3.55 -6.37
C LYS A 150 -24.83 2.20 -6.50
N ALA A 151 -23.83 2.08 -7.38
CA ALA A 151 -23.09 0.84 -7.54
C ALA A 151 -22.34 0.44 -6.27
N PHE A 152 -21.70 1.42 -5.61
CA PHE A 152 -21.06 1.21 -4.31
C PHE A 152 -22.06 0.71 -3.25
N ALA A 153 -23.20 1.40 -3.08
CA ALA A 153 -24.20 1.05 -2.08
C ALA A 153 -24.81 -0.35 -2.32
N LEU A 154 -25.05 -0.71 -3.58
CA LEU A 154 -25.55 -2.04 -3.95
C LEU A 154 -24.53 -3.14 -3.62
N PHE A 155 -23.25 -2.94 -3.99
CA PHE A 155 -22.19 -3.87 -3.66
C PHE A 155 -22.06 -4.06 -2.14
N ALA A 156 -21.99 -2.96 -1.39
CA ALA A 156 -21.86 -3.01 0.06
C ALA A 156 -23.07 -3.69 0.72
N ASN A 157 -24.28 -3.48 0.19
CA ASN A 157 -25.48 -4.16 0.65
C ASN A 157 -25.46 -5.66 0.33
N GLU A 158 -24.97 -6.08 -0.83
CA GLU A 158 -24.80 -7.51 -1.13
C GLU A 158 -23.78 -8.18 -0.21
N VAL A 159 -22.66 -7.50 0.10
CA VAL A 159 -21.68 -7.98 1.08
C VAL A 159 -22.35 -8.17 2.45
N TRP A 160 -23.12 -7.17 2.90
CA TRP A 160 -23.86 -7.23 4.16
C TRP A 160 -24.93 -8.34 4.19
N ALA A 161 -25.69 -8.52 3.11
CA ALA A 161 -26.73 -9.54 3.02
C ALA A 161 -26.18 -10.97 3.01
N ARG A 162 -24.94 -11.17 2.54
CA ARG A 162 -24.26 -12.47 2.53
C ARG A 162 -23.45 -12.73 3.80
N ASP A 163 -23.19 -11.70 4.60
CA ASP A 163 -22.48 -11.82 5.87
C ASP A 163 -23.43 -12.31 6.95
N LYS A 164 -23.19 -13.54 7.44
CA LYS A 164 -23.99 -14.15 8.51
C LYS A 164 -23.90 -13.39 9.84
N GLU A 165 -22.81 -12.65 10.03
CA GLU A 165 -22.60 -11.84 11.23
C GLU A 165 -23.05 -10.38 11.05
N HIS A 166 -23.53 -10.03 9.84
CA HIS A 166 -24.08 -8.72 9.52
C HIS A 166 -23.15 -7.52 9.80
N PHE A 167 -21.83 -7.71 9.81
CA PHE A 167 -20.88 -6.60 9.79
C PHE A 167 -20.98 -5.87 8.46
N GLY A 168 -20.97 -6.62 7.35
CA GLY A 168 -20.91 -6.05 6.01
C GLY A 168 -19.65 -5.20 5.81
N LEU A 169 -19.66 -4.31 4.81
CA LEU A 169 -18.50 -3.48 4.54
C LEU A 169 -18.27 -2.46 5.66
N ALA A 170 -17.29 -2.73 6.54
CA ALA A 170 -16.95 -1.88 7.68
C ALA A 170 -15.74 -0.98 7.45
N ASN A 171 -14.75 -1.41 6.66
CA ASN A 171 -13.52 -0.65 6.43
C ASN A 171 -13.39 -0.24 4.96
N LEU A 172 -13.35 1.05 4.68
CA LEU A 172 -13.29 1.62 3.34
C LEU A 172 -11.97 2.33 3.12
N ALA A 173 -11.34 2.12 1.97
CA ALA A 173 -10.23 2.93 1.49
C ALA A 173 -10.69 3.80 0.31
N LEU A 174 -10.23 5.05 0.29
CA LEU A 174 -10.60 6.06 -0.70
C LEU A 174 -9.34 6.64 -1.33
N GLU A 175 -9.14 6.38 -2.61
CA GLU A 175 -8.14 7.09 -3.41
C GLU A 175 -8.54 8.55 -3.63
N TRP A 176 -7.54 9.42 -3.78
CA TRP A 176 -7.75 10.86 -3.96
C TRP A 176 -8.58 11.20 -5.22
N ASP A 177 -8.59 10.34 -6.23
CA ASP A 177 -9.35 10.47 -7.47
C ASP A 177 -10.57 9.55 -7.55
N SER A 178 -11.06 9.05 -6.40
CA SER A 178 -12.28 8.22 -6.33
C SER A 178 -13.45 8.89 -7.05
N THR A 179 -13.78 8.38 -8.25
CA THR A 179 -14.68 9.02 -9.21
C THR A 179 -16.13 9.08 -8.73
N PHE A 180 -16.60 8.08 -7.99
CA PHE A 180 -17.96 8.11 -7.45
C PHE A 180 -18.18 9.23 -6.41
N LEU A 181 -17.12 9.83 -5.85
CA LEU A 181 -17.26 11.02 -5.00
C LEU A 181 -17.68 12.26 -5.80
N ASP A 182 -17.47 12.25 -7.13
CA ASP A 182 -17.91 13.31 -8.03
C ASP A 182 -19.40 13.18 -8.42
N ASP A 183 -19.98 12.01 -8.20
CA ASP A 183 -21.37 11.71 -8.52
C ASP A 183 -22.32 12.62 -7.71
N GLN A 184 -22.94 13.57 -8.44
CA GLN A 184 -23.88 14.57 -7.91
C GLN A 184 -25.29 14.01 -7.75
N GLU A 185 -25.44 12.71 -7.45
CA GLU A 185 -26.74 12.06 -7.29
C GLU A 185 -27.72 12.99 -6.52
N PRO A 186 -28.80 13.45 -7.18
CA PRO A 186 -29.58 14.61 -6.72
C PRO A 186 -30.33 14.35 -5.42
N GLN A 187 -30.49 13.08 -5.04
CA GLN A 187 -31.02 12.67 -3.74
C GLN A 187 -30.19 11.54 -3.18
N THR A 188 -29.82 11.66 -1.90
CA THR A 188 -29.15 10.61 -1.17
C THR A 188 -30.08 9.41 -1.00
N SER A 189 -29.72 8.26 -1.57
CA SER A 189 -30.47 7.02 -1.41
C SER A 189 -30.42 6.53 0.05
N PRO A 190 -31.55 6.05 0.64
CA PRO A 190 -31.55 5.45 1.97
C PRO A 190 -30.55 4.29 2.12
N LEU A 191 -30.36 3.52 1.04
CA LEU A 191 -29.41 2.42 1.01
C LEU A 191 -27.97 2.90 1.18
N LEU A 192 -27.65 4.06 0.59
CA LEU A 192 -26.34 4.67 0.73
C LEU A 192 -26.13 5.17 2.17
N CYS A 193 -27.11 5.86 2.76
CA CYS A 193 -27.01 6.32 4.15
C CYS A 193 -26.76 5.14 5.09
N GLN A 194 -27.51 4.04 4.91
CA GLN A 194 -27.35 2.82 5.69
C GLN A 194 -25.99 2.14 5.47
N THR A 195 -25.47 2.20 4.24
CA THR A 195 -24.12 1.69 3.94
C THR A 195 -23.06 2.50 4.68
N LEU A 196 -23.14 3.83 4.61
CA LEU A 196 -22.15 4.71 5.23
C LEU A 196 -22.23 4.67 6.77
N SER A 197 -23.39 4.39 7.36
CA SER A 197 -23.54 4.27 8.82
C SER A 197 -22.89 3.00 9.40
N ARG A 198 -22.73 1.95 8.59
CA ARG A 198 -22.07 0.70 9.00
C ARG A 198 -20.56 0.77 9.00
N LEU A 199 -19.99 1.78 8.33
CA LEU A 199 -18.55 1.96 8.30
C LEU A 199 -18.01 2.18 9.73
N ARG A 200 -16.86 1.59 9.99
CA ARG A 200 -16.05 1.73 11.21
C ARG A 200 -14.70 2.36 10.93
N LYS A 201 -14.20 2.26 9.70
CA LYS A 201 -12.88 2.79 9.33
C LYS A 201 -12.90 3.36 7.93
N VAL A 202 -12.31 4.53 7.76
CA VAL A 202 -12.06 5.14 6.44
C VAL A 202 -10.59 5.52 6.31
N VAL A 203 -9.93 4.93 5.33
CA VAL A 203 -8.52 5.15 5.00
C VAL A 203 -8.43 6.00 3.74
N PHE A 204 -7.87 7.21 3.83
CA PHE A 204 -7.63 8.05 2.67
C PHE A 204 -6.26 7.77 2.09
N ILE A 205 -6.20 7.28 0.85
CA ILE A 205 -4.96 6.96 0.15
C ILE A 205 -4.41 8.22 -0.52
N LEU A 206 -3.25 8.65 -0.06
CA LEU A 206 -2.47 9.77 -0.57
C LEU A 206 -1.20 9.26 -1.24
N PRO A 207 -1.19 9.09 -2.57
CA PRO A 207 0.05 8.84 -3.27
C PRO A 207 0.94 10.08 -3.22
N ASP A 208 2.24 9.85 -3.08
CA ASP A 208 3.31 10.86 -2.99
C ASP A 208 3.26 11.92 -4.11
N ALA A 209 2.70 11.59 -5.29
CA ALA A 209 2.48 12.55 -6.37
C ALA A 209 1.55 13.73 -5.99
N GLY A 210 0.74 13.59 -4.93
CA GLY A 210 -0.18 14.62 -4.42
C GLY A 210 0.39 15.51 -3.30
N ILE A 211 1.61 15.27 -2.83
CA ILE A 211 2.24 16.06 -1.77
C ILE A 211 3.29 16.97 -2.42
N SER A 212 3.01 18.28 -2.47
CA SER A 212 4.08 19.26 -2.70
C SER A 212 5.04 19.15 -1.53
N SER A 213 6.26 18.69 -1.83
CA SER A 213 7.31 18.36 -0.89
C SER A 213 7.60 19.49 0.10
N THR A 214 6.92 19.42 1.25
CA THR A 214 7.30 20.08 2.50
C THR A 214 7.09 19.10 3.66
N LEU A 215 7.55 17.86 3.46
CA LEU A 215 7.86 16.98 4.60
C LEU A 215 9.09 17.54 5.32
N GLN A 216 8.85 18.49 6.22
CA GLN A 216 9.87 18.97 7.14
C GLN A 216 10.03 17.92 8.24
N PHE A 217 11.00 17.01 8.07
CA PHE A 217 11.66 16.47 9.25
C PHE A 217 12.33 17.62 9.99
N ARG A 218 12.27 17.63 11.32
CA ARG A 218 12.69 18.72 12.22
C ARG A 218 14.16 19.18 12.11
N HIS A 219 14.90 18.75 11.08
CA HIS A 219 16.33 18.98 10.89
C HIS A 219 16.70 19.63 9.53
N GLY A 220 15.79 20.35 8.86
CA GLY A 220 16.16 21.15 7.68
C GLY A 220 16.51 20.35 6.42
N LEU A 221 16.12 19.07 6.35
CA LEU A 221 16.34 18.20 5.21
C LEU A 221 15.31 18.47 4.10
N PHE A 222 15.51 19.55 3.35
CA PHE A 222 14.80 19.79 2.11
C PHE A 222 15.50 19.12 0.91
N SER A 223 14.68 18.81 -0.10
CA SER A 223 14.96 18.47 -1.51
C SER A 223 15.60 17.14 -1.92
N HIS A 224 15.99 16.20 -1.04
CA HIS A 224 16.82 15.06 -1.51
C HIS A 224 16.25 13.67 -1.24
N GLY A 225 15.39 13.21 -2.16
CA GLY A 225 15.05 11.79 -2.37
C GLY A 225 13.85 11.27 -1.55
N ARG A 226 12.83 10.76 -2.25
CA ARG A 226 11.57 10.21 -1.70
C ARG A 226 11.77 8.80 -1.10
N HIS A 227 12.89 8.53 -0.43
CA HIS A 227 13.25 7.19 0.08
C HIS A 227 12.69 6.90 1.48
N HIS A 228 12.28 7.94 2.20
CA HIS A 228 11.61 7.81 3.50
C HIS A 228 10.14 7.39 3.36
N ILE A 229 9.55 7.54 2.17
CA ILE A 229 8.19 7.10 1.86
C ILE A 229 8.25 5.66 1.31
N PRO A 230 7.60 4.69 1.97
CA PRO A 230 7.48 3.32 1.47
C PRO A 230 6.89 3.26 0.06
N VAL A 231 7.34 2.29 -0.73
CA VAL A 231 6.81 2.03 -2.07
C VAL A 231 5.57 1.18 -1.97
N TRP A 232 4.45 1.68 -2.49
CA TRP A 232 3.24 0.89 -2.57
C TRP A 232 3.46 -0.35 -3.41
N THR A 233 2.87 -1.46 -2.99
CA THR A 233 2.83 -2.69 -3.78
C THR A 233 1.37 -3.08 -3.98
N PRO A 234 1.03 -3.70 -5.12
CA PRO A 234 -0.32 -4.23 -5.34
C PRO A 234 -0.55 -5.54 -4.55
N SER A 235 0.24 -5.84 -3.52
CA SER A 235 -0.05 -6.94 -2.63
C SER A 235 -1.18 -6.54 -1.70
N PRO A 236 -2.25 -7.36 -1.60
CA PRO A 236 -3.35 -7.01 -0.71
C PRO A 236 -2.95 -7.17 0.75
N TYR A 237 -1.95 -7.98 1.09
CA TYR A 237 -1.58 -8.29 2.49
C TYR A 237 -0.51 -7.35 3.02
N PHE A 238 -0.70 -6.87 4.24
CA PHE A 238 0.30 -6.06 4.94
C PHE A 238 0.29 -6.31 6.45
N ASP A 239 1.42 -6.03 7.09
CA ASP A 239 1.55 -6.06 8.55
C ASP A 239 1.83 -4.66 9.09
N THR A 240 1.05 -4.24 10.09
CA THR A 240 1.26 -2.97 10.80
C THR A 240 2.32 -3.14 11.89
N MET A 241 3.39 -2.36 11.79
CA MET A 241 4.51 -2.39 12.72
C MET A 241 4.31 -1.42 13.88
N SER A 242 4.65 -1.84 15.10
CA SER A 242 4.61 -0.98 16.30
C SER A 242 5.68 0.12 16.28
N LYS A 243 6.80 -0.12 15.60
CA LYS A 243 7.92 0.83 15.42
C LYS A 243 8.52 0.65 14.03
N ASP A 244 8.92 1.73 13.37
CA ASP A 244 9.68 1.64 12.12
C ASP A 244 11.10 1.12 12.43
N PRO A 245 11.48 -0.08 11.93
CA PRO A 245 12.79 -0.67 12.18
C PRO A 245 13.93 0.09 11.51
N ARG A 246 13.63 1.07 10.65
CA ARG A 246 14.63 1.90 9.95
C ARG A 246 15.05 3.12 10.77
N LEU A 247 14.33 3.46 11.83
CA LEU A 247 14.63 4.62 12.65
C LEU A 247 15.64 4.27 13.74
N PHE A 248 16.68 5.08 13.87
CA PHE A 248 17.63 5.01 14.98
C PHE A 248 16.99 5.48 16.29
N GLU A 249 17.57 5.09 17.43
CA GLU A 249 17.09 5.53 18.75
C GLU A 249 17.07 7.06 18.84
N GLY A 250 15.93 7.64 19.25
CA GLY A 250 15.73 9.09 19.36
C GLY A 250 15.09 9.78 18.15
N HIS A 251 14.95 9.10 17.00
CA HIS A 251 14.21 9.66 15.85
C HIS A 251 12.70 9.46 15.99
N ASP A 252 11.97 10.54 16.26
CA ASP A 252 10.50 10.58 16.20
C ASP A 252 10.06 11.08 14.81
N PRO A 253 9.51 10.21 13.94
CA PRO A 253 9.14 10.52 12.57
C PRO A 253 7.83 11.31 12.56
N ASN A 254 7.82 12.49 13.15
CA ASN A 254 6.67 13.36 13.02
C ASN A 254 6.63 13.90 11.61
N ILE A 255 5.72 13.35 10.83
CA ILE A 255 5.51 13.69 9.44
C ILE A 255 4.57 14.89 9.42
N MET A 256 5.09 16.02 8.97
CA MET A 256 4.29 17.23 8.79
C MET A 256 3.59 17.15 7.43
N PHE A 257 2.27 17.09 7.46
CA PHE A 257 1.47 17.04 6.25
C PHE A 257 1.15 18.45 5.75
N TYR A 258 1.59 18.74 4.53
CA TYR A 258 1.12 19.87 3.75
C TYR A 258 0.56 19.36 2.43
N HIS A 259 -0.75 19.42 2.26
CA HIS A 259 -1.43 18.97 1.05
C HIS A 259 -1.74 20.16 0.15
N SER A 260 -1.19 20.18 -1.06
CA SER A 260 -1.05 21.42 -1.86
C SER A 260 -2.16 21.70 -2.87
N GLY A 261 -3.27 20.96 -2.92
CA GLY A 261 -4.38 21.46 -3.74
C GLY A 261 -5.48 20.52 -4.23
N LYS A 262 -5.46 19.22 -3.93
CA LYS A 262 -6.57 18.32 -4.31
C LYS A 262 -7.49 18.02 -3.13
N THR A 263 -7.88 19.08 -2.42
CA THR A 263 -8.74 19.07 -1.23
C THR A 263 -10.20 18.64 -1.53
N THR A 264 -10.48 18.07 -2.69
CA THR A 264 -11.83 17.75 -3.12
C THR A 264 -12.32 16.44 -2.50
N THR A 265 -11.47 15.42 -2.34
CA THR A 265 -11.87 14.10 -1.82
C THR A 265 -12.44 14.18 -0.42
N TYR A 266 -11.72 14.81 0.53
CA TYR A 266 -12.18 14.97 1.91
C TYR A 266 -13.47 15.79 1.99
N LYS A 267 -13.52 16.90 1.25
CA LYS A 267 -14.69 17.78 1.24
C LYS A 267 -15.92 17.06 0.67
N ARG A 268 -15.76 16.34 -0.44
CA ARG A 268 -16.82 15.52 -1.06
C ARG A 268 -17.28 14.42 -0.13
N TRP A 269 -16.34 13.72 0.51
CA TRP A 269 -16.63 12.70 1.52
C TRP A 269 -17.48 13.28 2.66
N PHE A 270 -17.00 14.33 3.32
CA PHE A 270 -17.71 14.95 4.44
C PHE A 270 -19.04 15.56 4.04
N ASN A 271 -19.13 16.18 2.86
CA ASN A 271 -20.40 16.66 2.32
C ASN A 271 -21.39 15.51 2.14
N LYS A 272 -20.93 14.36 1.62
CA LYS A 272 -21.81 13.20 1.43
C LYS A 272 -22.25 12.60 2.75
N ILE A 273 -21.35 12.48 3.73
CA ILE A 273 -21.69 12.03 5.09
C ILE A 273 -22.72 12.96 5.74
N ALA A 274 -22.54 14.28 5.61
CA ALA A 274 -23.50 15.27 6.11
C ALA A 274 -24.86 15.16 5.42
N GLN A 275 -24.89 14.98 4.09
CA GLN A 275 -26.12 14.75 3.33
C GLN A 275 -26.85 13.46 3.73
N CYS A 276 -26.11 12.43 4.18
CA CYS A 276 -26.71 11.20 4.67
C CYS A 276 -27.25 11.30 6.10
N GLY A 277 -26.90 12.36 6.83
CA GLY A 277 -27.20 12.47 8.26
C GLY A 277 -26.59 11.34 9.08
N THR A 278 -25.49 10.75 8.61
CA THR A 278 -24.92 9.54 9.19
C THR A 278 -24.31 9.83 10.56
N GLN A 279 -24.79 9.13 11.59
CA GLN A 279 -24.10 9.01 12.87
C GLN A 279 -23.25 7.74 12.82
N HIS A 280 -21.94 7.92 12.86
CA HIS A 280 -21.01 6.79 12.87
C HIS A 280 -20.96 6.14 14.26
N HIS A 281 -20.51 4.87 14.28
CA HIS A 281 -20.24 4.15 15.52
C HIS A 281 -19.22 4.91 16.40
N PRO A 282 -19.27 4.81 17.74
CA PRO A 282 -18.30 5.46 18.62
C PRO A 282 -16.84 5.13 18.30
N ASP A 283 -16.59 3.89 17.86
CA ASP A 283 -15.24 3.41 17.50
C ASP A 283 -14.84 3.74 16.05
N PHE A 284 -15.53 4.68 15.40
CA PHE A 284 -15.22 5.07 14.03
C PHE A 284 -13.85 5.73 13.91
N GLN A 285 -13.03 5.29 12.96
CA GLN A 285 -11.66 5.76 12.77
C GLN A 285 -11.44 6.34 11.37
N TYR A 286 -10.80 7.51 11.33
CA TYR A 286 -10.20 8.03 10.11
C TYR A 286 -8.71 7.75 10.10
N GLN A 287 -8.21 7.33 8.95
CA GLN A 287 -6.79 7.12 8.72
C GLN A 287 -6.34 7.75 7.41
N ILE A 288 -5.06 8.11 7.34
CA ILE A 288 -4.39 8.51 6.11
C ILE A 288 -3.35 7.45 5.80
N MET A 289 -3.36 6.99 4.55
CA MET A 289 -2.31 6.14 4.00
C MET A 289 -1.42 6.99 3.09
N LEU A 290 -0.12 6.99 3.33
CA LEU A 290 0.88 7.67 2.51
C LEU A 290 1.85 6.65 1.92
N CYS A 291 1.94 6.64 0.60
CA CYS A 291 2.83 5.75 -0.12
C CYS A 291 3.41 6.40 -1.37
N ARG A 292 4.58 5.93 -1.79
CA ARG A 292 5.20 6.32 -3.05
C ARG A 292 4.58 5.47 -4.16
N GLU A 293 3.70 6.10 -4.92
CA GLU A 293 3.16 5.52 -6.14
C GLU A 293 4.24 5.55 -7.23
N ARG A 294 4.41 4.43 -7.94
CA ARG A 294 5.29 4.41 -9.11
C ARG A 294 4.59 5.21 -10.20
N ASN A 295 5.24 6.25 -10.73
CA ASN A 295 4.70 7.04 -11.85
C ASN A 295 4.28 6.12 -13.02
N GLU A 296 2.99 5.78 -13.06
CA GLU A 296 2.38 4.87 -14.03
C GLU A 296 2.39 5.45 -15.45
N ARG A 297 2.55 6.77 -15.57
CA ARG A 297 2.45 7.51 -16.84
C ARG A 297 3.54 7.20 -17.88
N ARG A 298 4.58 6.43 -17.54
CA ARG A 298 5.68 6.11 -18.50
C ARG A 298 5.72 4.66 -18.99
N GLN A 299 4.93 3.75 -18.44
CA GLN A 299 4.88 2.36 -18.92
C GLN A 299 3.42 1.93 -19.01
N GLY A 300 2.86 2.03 -20.22
CA GLY A 300 1.47 1.71 -20.53
C GLY A 300 1.11 0.22 -20.45
N ASP A 301 1.71 -0.53 -19.54
CA ASP A 301 1.44 -1.96 -19.38
C ASP A 301 1.39 -2.39 -17.92
N LEU A 302 0.14 -2.55 -17.47
CA LEU A 302 -0.32 -3.33 -16.34
C LEU A 302 0.26 -2.98 -14.96
N TRP A 303 -0.61 -3.10 -13.96
CA TRP A 303 -0.35 -3.21 -12.53
C TRP A 303 0.56 -4.41 -12.20
N LYS A 304 1.73 -4.52 -12.83
CA LYS A 304 2.66 -5.63 -12.66
C LYS A 304 3.04 -5.66 -11.19
N THR A 305 2.53 -6.69 -10.52
CA THR A 305 2.90 -7.07 -9.18
C THR A 305 4.40 -6.96 -9.02
N ILE A 306 4.86 -6.15 -8.07
CA ILE A 306 6.28 -6.10 -7.71
C ILE A 306 6.59 -7.47 -7.12
N ASN A 307 7.18 -8.36 -7.92
CA ASN A 307 7.71 -9.59 -7.40
C ASN A 307 9.04 -9.33 -6.70
N ARG A 308 9.51 -10.31 -5.94
CA ARG A 308 10.77 -10.21 -5.20
C ARG A 308 11.96 -9.81 -6.08
N GLY A 309 12.07 -10.35 -7.30
CA GLY A 309 13.16 -10.00 -8.22
C GLY A 309 13.16 -8.53 -8.60
N GLN A 310 11.99 -7.98 -8.91
CA GLN A 310 11.81 -6.55 -9.21
C GLN A 310 12.05 -5.66 -7.99
N ALA A 311 11.65 -6.11 -6.80
CA ALA A 311 11.94 -5.41 -5.55
C ALA A 311 13.45 -5.31 -5.29
N ILE A 312 14.20 -6.39 -5.55
CA ILE A 312 15.66 -6.40 -5.46
C ILE A 312 16.26 -5.45 -6.49
N GLU A 313 15.82 -5.50 -7.75
CA GLU A 313 16.30 -4.59 -8.80
C GLU A 313 16.06 -3.12 -8.44
N LEU A 314 14.86 -2.80 -7.93
CA LEU A 314 14.52 -1.46 -7.46
C LEU A 314 15.41 -1.02 -6.30
N SER A 315 15.68 -1.92 -5.35
CA SER A 315 16.60 -1.63 -4.25
C SER A 315 18.04 -1.43 -4.74
N SER A 316 18.49 -2.18 -5.75
CA SER A 316 19.83 -2.01 -6.34
C SER A 316 19.95 -0.66 -7.05
N LYS A 317 18.95 -0.28 -7.85
CA LYS A 317 18.89 1.04 -8.50
C LYS A 317 18.84 2.19 -7.49
N ASP A 318 18.13 2.00 -6.37
CA ASP A 318 18.11 2.94 -5.25
C ASP A 318 19.51 3.14 -4.67
N HIS A 319 20.25 2.05 -4.51
CA HIS A 319 21.62 2.07 -4.00
C HIS A 319 22.61 2.69 -5.00
N GLU A 320 22.54 2.33 -6.28
CA GLU A 320 23.35 2.94 -7.35
C GLU A 320 23.15 4.46 -7.39
N TRP A 321 21.91 4.92 -7.30
CA TRP A 321 21.61 6.36 -7.22
C TRP A 321 22.22 7.00 -5.97
N ARG A 322 22.12 6.36 -4.79
CA ARG A 322 22.74 6.87 -3.55
C ARG A 322 24.24 7.01 -3.70
N ASN A 323 24.91 6.01 -4.28
CA ASN A 323 26.35 6.02 -4.47
C ASN A 323 26.76 7.06 -5.52
N TRP A 324 26.00 7.21 -6.60
CA TRP A 324 26.20 8.29 -7.58
C TRP A 324 26.10 9.67 -6.91
N VAL A 325 25.08 9.91 -6.07
CA VAL A 325 24.94 11.16 -5.31
C VAL A 325 26.11 11.39 -4.35
N ALA A 326 26.65 10.34 -3.74
CA ALA A 326 27.77 10.48 -2.81
C ALA A 326 29.12 10.67 -3.50
N ASN A 327 29.29 10.15 -4.71
CA ASN A 327 30.55 10.13 -5.44
C ASN A 327 30.69 11.30 -6.44
N GLU A 328 29.60 11.91 -6.91
CA GLU A 328 29.69 13.08 -7.79
C GLU A 328 29.77 14.41 -7.01
N GLU A 329 30.66 15.30 -7.47
CA GLU A 329 30.53 16.74 -7.29
C GLU A 329 29.30 17.23 -8.07
N CYS A 330 28.11 16.92 -7.56
CA CYS A 330 26.88 17.45 -8.11
C CYS A 330 26.91 18.98 -7.89
N GLY A 331 27.44 19.70 -8.89
CA GLY A 331 27.93 21.08 -8.80
C GLY A 331 26.88 22.12 -8.41
N GLU A 332 25.61 21.74 -8.39
CA GLU A 332 24.49 22.60 -7.99
C GLU A 332 23.85 22.19 -6.64
N PHE A 333 24.31 21.10 -6.00
CA PHE A 333 23.70 20.55 -4.79
C PHE A 333 24.35 20.96 -3.46
N LYS A 334 25.31 21.90 -3.48
CA LYS A 334 25.93 22.49 -2.27
C LYS A 334 25.02 23.51 -1.55
N LEU A 335 23.72 23.23 -1.38
CA LEU A 335 22.76 24.14 -0.73
C LEU A 335 22.31 23.74 0.68
N SER A 336 22.90 22.70 1.27
CA SER A 336 22.78 22.45 2.70
C SER A 336 24.10 21.89 3.18
N GLY A 337 24.77 22.55 4.13
CA GLY A 337 26.15 22.30 4.58
C GLY A 337 26.44 20.93 5.22
N ASN A 338 25.74 19.87 4.82
CA ASN A 338 25.98 18.50 5.23
C ASN A 338 26.77 17.78 4.14
N GLY A 339 27.79 17.03 4.54
CA GLY A 339 28.65 16.29 3.61
C GLY A 339 27.94 15.09 2.96
N PRO A 340 28.45 14.55 1.83
CA PRO A 340 27.89 13.37 1.17
C PRO A 340 27.73 12.13 2.08
N GLN A 341 28.61 11.98 3.08
CA GLN A 341 28.56 10.91 4.09
C GLN A 341 27.39 11.07 5.07
N GLU A 342 27.08 12.28 5.55
CA GLU A 342 25.91 12.53 6.39
C GLU A 342 24.61 12.24 5.63
N ILE A 343 24.57 12.52 4.33
CA ILE A 343 23.40 12.22 3.47
C ILE A 343 23.15 10.70 3.37
N MET A 344 24.20 9.87 3.41
CA MET A 344 24.09 8.40 3.39
C MET A 344 23.68 7.82 4.74
N GLU A 345 24.22 8.33 5.85
CA GLU A 345 23.86 7.89 7.21
C GLU A 345 22.41 8.23 7.57
N ILE A 346 21.85 9.29 6.98
CA ILE A 346 20.50 9.79 7.30
C ILE A 346 19.38 9.13 6.48
N LYS A 347 19.67 8.45 5.35
CA LYS A 347 18.62 7.96 4.43
C LYS A 347 18.22 6.50 4.69
N PRO A 348 16.98 6.24 5.19
CA PRO A 348 16.54 4.88 5.50
C PRO A 348 16.50 4.00 4.24
N PRO A 349 16.67 2.67 4.38
CA PRO A 349 16.58 1.74 3.26
C PRO A 349 15.18 1.77 2.63
N LEU A 350 15.13 1.42 1.35
CA LEU A 350 13.86 1.24 0.62
C LEU A 350 13.04 0.15 1.29
N VAL A 351 11.75 0.41 1.49
CA VAL A 351 10.77 -0.57 1.97
C VAL A 351 9.53 -0.56 1.11
N PHE A 352 8.87 -1.70 1.08
CA PHE A 352 7.66 -1.95 0.34
C PHE A 352 6.49 -1.96 1.30
N GLY A 353 5.52 -1.09 1.09
CA GLY A 353 4.49 -0.80 2.07
C GLY A 353 3.97 0.62 1.97
N PHE A 354 3.51 1.12 3.11
CA PHE A 354 2.96 2.47 3.25
C PHE A 354 3.06 2.95 4.70
N TRP A 355 2.95 4.25 4.87
CA TRP A 355 2.71 4.84 6.18
C TRP A 355 1.22 4.95 6.44
N LEU A 356 0.79 4.61 7.64
CA LEU A 356 -0.59 4.76 8.10
C LEU A 356 -0.62 5.74 9.27
N PHE A 357 -1.57 6.67 9.27
CA PHE A 357 -1.71 7.68 10.30
C PHE A 357 -3.15 7.68 10.80
N ASN A 358 -3.33 7.51 12.10
CA ASN A 358 -4.62 7.82 12.73
C ASN A 358 -4.82 9.33 12.73
N ILE A 359 -6.00 9.79 12.35
CA ILE A 359 -6.32 11.20 12.29
C ILE A 359 -7.70 11.48 12.89
N GLN A 360 -7.81 12.57 13.64
CA GLN A 360 -9.09 13.02 14.15
C GLN A 360 -9.88 13.78 13.07
N PRO A 361 -11.23 13.80 13.14
CA PRO A 361 -12.04 14.51 12.15
C PRO A 361 -11.68 16.00 11.99
N ASP A 362 -11.37 16.69 13.09
CA ASP A 362 -10.98 18.09 13.10
C ASP A 362 -9.60 18.32 12.46
N GLU A 363 -8.65 17.41 12.69
CA GLU A 363 -7.34 17.41 12.03
C GLU A 363 -7.49 17.20 10.52
N LEU A 364 -8.41 16.34 10.09
CA LEU A 364 -8.69 16.12 8.68
C LEU A 364 -9.31 17.37 8.03
N VAL A 365 -10.20 18.08 8.73
CA VAL A 365 -10.73 19.38 8.30
C VAL A 365 -9.61 20.43 8.23
N ARG A 366 -8.65 20.42 9.16
CA ARG A 366 -7.47 21.29 9.11
C ARG A 366 -6.60 21.00 7.88
N LEU A 367 -6.34 19.72 7.58
CA LEU A 367 -5.64 19.31 6.36
C LEU A 367 -6.38 19.76 5.10
N ALA A 368 -7.71 19.60 5.06
CA ALA A 368 -8.54 20.06 3.95
C ALA A 368 -8.51 21.58 3.76
N ASN A 369 -8.15 22.33 4.80
CA ASN A 369 -7.95 23.77 4.80
C ASN A 369 -6.47 24.19 4.70
N ARG A 370 -5.60 23.28 4.23
CA ARG A 370 -4.16 23.52 4.01
C ARG A 370 -3.40 23.96 5.26
N LYS A 371 -3.89 23.58 6.44
CA LYS A 371 -3.18 23.79 7.70
C LYS A 371 -2.27 22.61 7.98
N LEU A 372 -1.11 22.92 8.56
CA LEU A 372 -0.15 21.93 9.03
C LEU A 372 -0.77 21.08 10.14
N VAL A 373 -0.58 19.76 10.03
CA VAL A 373 -0.93 18.78 11.06
C VAL A 373 0.26 17.86 11.28
N ARG A 374 0.50 17.51 12.55
CA ARG A 374 1.58 16.64 12.99
C ARG A 374 0.97 15.29 13.36
N LEU A 375 1.30 14.26 12.61
CA LEU A 375 0.75 12.91 12.82
C LEU A 375 1.87 11.92 13.16
N LYS A 376 1.52 10.92 13.97
CA LYS A 376 2.41 9.80 14.28
C LYS A 376 2.20 8.68 13.24
N PRO A 377 3.23 8.33 12.46
CA PRO A 377 3.13 7.24 11.48
C PRO A 377 3.21 5.87 12.14
N GLN A 378 2.52 4.92 11.53
CA GLN A 378 2.73 3.48 11.70
C GLN A 378 3.20 2.91 10.36
N LEU A 379 4.31 2.19 10.34
CA LEU A 379 4.80 1.55 9.12
C LEU A 379 3.99 0.30 8.85
N CYS A 380 3.39 0.20 7.67
CA CYS A 380 2.73 -1.01 7.20
C CYS A 380 3.59 -1.64 6.11
N LEU A 381 4.05 -2.87 6.32
CA LEU A 381 4.91 -3.60 5.37
C LEU A 381 4.07 -4.50 4.47
N SER A 382 4.24 -4.40 3.16
CA SER A 382 3.54 -5.24 2.20
C SER A 382 4.23 -6.59 1.98
N HIS A 383 3.45 -7.66 1.87
CA HIS A 383 3.98 -8.98 1.52
C HIS A 383 4.23 -9.10 0.02
N LEU A 384 5.50 -9.07 -0.39
CA LEU A 384 5.84 -9.25 -1.80
C LEU A 384 5.56 -10.69 -2.25
N PRO A 385 4.93 -10.92 -3.42
CA PRO A 385 4.83 -12.25 -3.99
C PRO A 385 6.23 -12.81 -4.27
N GLY A 386 6.44 -14.05 -3.82
CA GLY A 386 7.67 -14.82 -3.99
C GLY A 386 7.93 -15.25 -5.43
#